data_AF-A0A839GK56-F1
#
_entry.id   AF-A0A839GK56-F1
#
_cell.length_a   1.000
_cell.length_b   1.000
_cell.length_c   1.000
_cell.angle_alpha   90.00
_cell.angle_beta   90.00
_cell.angle_gamma   90.00
#
_symmetry.space_group_name_H-M   'P 1'
#
loop_
_entity.id
_entity.type
_entity.pdbx_description
1 polymer ?
#
loop_
_entity_poly.entity_id
_entity_poly.type
_entity_poly.pdbx_seq_one_letter_code
_entity_poly.pdbx_strand_id
1 'polypeptide(L)'
;MESKAILFVASIGLVVNLTGMYILSKGSKVSLKMKGAYFEGLSNMLTSVGVIINILATYTFKLPRVLKKANPSFLQITYTSVFSIIS
;
A
#
# COMPACT_ATOMS: atom_id res chain seq x y z
N MET A 1 -14.62 -10.07 -4.68
CA MET A 1 -14.76 -8.75 -5.34
C MET A 1 -13.74 -7.73 -4.80
N GLU A 2 -13.24 -7.92 -3.57
CA GLU A 2 -12.14 -7.18 -2.91
C GLU A 2 -11.00 -6.64 -3.79
N SER A 3 -10.35 -7.50 -4.60
CA SER A 3 -9.11 -7.09 -5.30
C SER A 3 -9.29 -6.02 -6.38
N LYS A 4 -10.49 -5.91 -6.98
CA LYS A 4 -10.76 -4.86 -7.98
C LYS A 4 -10.85 -3.47 -7.32
N ALA A 5 -11.42 -3.40 -6.12
CA ALA A 5 -11.53 -2.16 -5.36
C ALA A 5 -10.15 -1.65 -4.90
N ILE A 6 -9.28 -2.55 -4.43
CA ILE A 6 -7.92 -2.18 -3.99
C ILE A 6 -7.08 -1.67 -5.18
N LEU A 7 -7.19 -2.30 -6.35
CA LEU A 7 -6.49 -1.84 -7.56
C LEU A 7 -6.97 -0.46 -8.02
N PHE A 8 -8.28 -0.21 -7.93
CA PHE A 8 -8.88 1.07 -8.28
C PHE A 8 -8.43 2.20 -7.35
N VAL A 9 -8.48 1.96 -6.04
CA VAL A 9 -8.01 2.93 -5.04
C VAL A 9 -6.52 3.20 -5.17
N ALA A 10 -5.69 2.16 -5.38
CA ALA A 10 -4.25 2.33 -5.62
C ALA A 10 -3.96 3.14 -6.90
N SER A 11 -4.74 2.92 -7.96
CA SER A 11 -4.60 3.64 -9.22
C SER A 11 -4.96 5.12 -9.07
N ILE A 12 -6.04 5.44 -8.36
CA ILE A 12 -6.43 6.82 -8.07
C ILE A 12 -5.36 7.51 -7.20
N GLY A 13 -4.89 6.84 -6.14
CA GLY A 13 -3.82 7.35 -5.28
C GLY A 13 -2.53 7.63 -6.05
N LEU A 14 -2.20 6.80 -7.04
CA LEU A 14 -1.04 7.00 -7.91
C LEU A 14 -1.20 8.26 -8.78
N VAL A 15 -2.36 8.45 -9.41
CA VAL A 15 -2.64 9.61 -10.29
C VAL A 15 -2.64 10.94 -9.51
N VAL A 16 -3.22 10.95 -8.31
CA VAL A 16 -3.24 12.14 -7.44
C VAL A 16 -1.81 12.52 -7.04
N ASN A 17 -0.98 11.56 -6.63
CA ASN A 17 0.41 11.82 -6.26
C ASN A 17 1.24 12.31 -7.47
N LEU A 18 1.05 11.73 -8.65
CA LEU A 18 1.70 12.18 -9.90
C LEU A 18 1.38 13.65 -10.22
N THR A 19 0.12 14.03 -10.07
CA THR A 19 -0.35 15.40 -10.35
C THR A 19 0.24 16.38 -9.35
N GLY A 20 0.25 16.04 -8.05
CA GLY A 20 0.89 16.84 -7.02
C GLY A 20 2.39 17.01 -7.27
N MET A 21 3.08 15.93 -7.63
CA MET A 21 4.51 15.95 -7.96
C MET A 21 4.83 16.78 -9.20
N TYR A 22 3.96 16.76 -10.23
CA TYR A 22 4.13 17.60 -11.42
C TYR A 22 4.13 19.09 -11.08
N ILE A 23 3.24 19.51 -10.17
CA ILE A 23 3.14 20.90 -9.71
C ILE A 23 4.34 21.25 -8.81
N LEU A 24 4.70 20.37 -7.87
CA LEU A 24 5.80 20.61 -6.92
C LEU A 24 7.19 20.54 -7.57
N SER A 25 7.35 19.88 -8.72
CA SER A 25 8.61 19.75 -9.46
C SER A 25 9.26 21.11 -9.78
N LYS A 26 8.45 22.14 -10.03
CA LYS A 26 8.96 23.51 -10.29
C LYS A 26 9.45 24.20 -9.01
N GLY A 27 8.78 23.97 -7.88
CA GLY A 27 9.13 24.58 -6.59
C GLY A 27 10.23 23.84 -5.80
N SER A 28 10.44 22.54 -6.06
CA SER A 28 11.40 21.69 -5.33
C SER A 28 12.86 22.08 -5.56
N LYS A 29 13.15 22.81 -6.64
CA LYS A 29 14.49 23.33 -6.95
C LYS A 29 14.85 24.63 -6.21
N VAL A 30 13.85 25.31 -5.65
CA VAL A 30 13.99 26.67 -5.10
C VAL A 30 13.97 26.67 -3.56
N SER A 31 13.28 25.73 -2.91
CA SER A 31 13.22 25.69 -1.45
C SER A 31 13.27 24.27 -0.87
N LEU A 32 13.95 24.14 0.28
CA LEU A 32 14.05 22.88 1.04
C LEU A 32 12.69 22.35 1.50
N LYS A 33 11.74 23.23 1.86
CA LYS A 33 10.37 22.83 2.21
C LYS A 33 9.64 22.17 1.03
N MET A 34 9.75 22.74 -0.17
CA MET A 34 9.16 22.16 -1.38
C MET A 34 9.89 20.89 -1.82
N LYS A 35 11.20 20.80 -1.58
CA LYS A 35 11.98 19.57 -1.78
C LYS A 35 11.50 18.46 -0.84
N GLY A 36 11.21 18.78 0.43
CA GLY A 36 10.61 17.85 1.40
C GLY A 36 9.25 17.33 0.94
N ALA A 37 8.35 18.22 0.56
CA ALA A 37 7.02 17.84 0.05
C ALA A 37 7.09 17.02 -1.26
N TYR A 38 8.08 17.27 -2.12
CA TYR A 38 8.34 16.44 -3.31
C TYR A 38 8.80 15.01 -2.93
N PHE A 39 9.63 14.85 -1.90
CA PHE A 39 10.06 13.54 -1.39
C PHE A 39 8.93 12.79 -0.68
N GLU A 40 8.05 13.50 0.01
CA GLU A 40 6.85 12.91 0.61
C GLU A 40 5.89 12.38 -0.47
N GLY A 41 5.70 13.13 -1.56
CA GLY A 41 4.99 12.67 -2.76
C GLY A 41 5.61 11.42 -3.38
N LEU A 42 6.94 11.35 -3.47
CA LEU A 42 7.65 10.14 -3.93
C LEU A 42 7.38 8.93 -3.05
N SER A 43 7.38 9.09 -1.72
CA SER A 43 7.10 8.02 -0.77
C SER A 43 5.68 7.45 -0.94
N ASN A 44 4.69 8.31 -1.16
CA ASN A 44 3.32 7.90 -1.42
C ASN A 44 3.17 7.13 -2.75
N MET A 45 3.94 7.51 -3.78
CA MET A 45 3.99 6.76 -5.03
C MET A 45 4.63 5.38 -4.86
N LEU A 46 5.72 5.28 -4.10
CA LEU A 46 6.35 4.00 -3.74
C LEU A 46 5.39 3.08 -2.99
N THR A 47 4.56 3.63 -2.11
CA THR A 47 3.53 2.87 -1.38
C THR A 47 2.50 2.26 -2.33
N SER A 48 2.01 3.05 -3.30
CA SER A 48 1.06 2.56 -4.31
C SER A 48 1.67 1.46 -5.19
N VAL A 49 2.95 1.58 -5.56
CA VAL A 49 3.70 0.54 -6.27
C VAL A 49 3.85 -0.72 -5.40
N GLY A 50 4.14 -0.56 -4.11
CA GLY A 50 4.24 -1.66 -3.15
C GLY A 50 2.94 -2.46 -3.04
N VAL A 51 1.78 -1.78 -3.03
CA VAL A 51 0.46 -2.44 -3.03
C VAL A 51 0.24 -3.25 -4.32
N ILE A 52 0.60 -2.72 -5.48
CA ILE A 52 0.47 -3.41 -6.77
C ILE A 52 1.36 -4.66 -6.79
N ILE A 53 2.62 -4.54 -6.35
CA ILE A 53 3.56 -5.66 -6.26
C ILE A 53 3.06 -6.72 -5.27
N ASN A 54 2.52 -6.33 -4.11
CA ASN A 54 1.97 -7.24 -3.12
C ASN A 54 0.78 -8.05 -3.68
N ILE A 55 -0.10 -7.40 -4.43
CA ILE A 55 -1.20 -8.05 -5.13
C ILE A 55 -0.66 -9.05 -6.17
N LEU A 56 0.35 -8.66 -6.95
CA LEU A 56 0.98 -9.52 -7.96
C LEU A 56 1.69 -10.72 -7.33
N ALA A 57 2.44 -10.49 -6.25
CA ALA A 57 3.10 -11.52 -5.47
C ALA A 57 2.09 -12.52 -4.88
N THR A 58 0.92 -12.05 -4.44
CA THR A 58 -0.15 -12.91 -3.94
C THR A 58 -0.76 -13.80 -5.03
N TYR A 59 -0.78 -13.35 -6.29
CA TYR A 59 -1.22 -14.19 -7.41
C TYR A 59 -0.25 -15.34 -7.68
N THR A 60 1.05 -15.08 -7.64
CA THR A 60 2.10 -16.09 -7.89
C THR A 60 2.34 -16.99 -6.69
N PHE A 61 2.34 -16.43 -5.47
CA PHE A 61 2.62 -17.11 -4.21
C PHE A 61 1.35 -17.65 -3.55
N LYS A 62 0.39 -18.11 -4.36
CA LYS A 62 -0.85 -18.70 -3.89
C LYS A 62 -0.56 -20.04 -3.23
N LEU A 63 -0.18 -19.96 -1.94
CA LEU A 63 0.13 -21.08 -1.05
C LEU A 63 -0.89 -22.22 -1.26
N PRO A 64 -0.47 -23.49 -1.31
CA PRO A 64 -1.40 -24.61 -1.38
C PRO A 64 -2.46 -24.45 -0.29
N ARG A 65 -3.72 -24.30 -0.72
CA ARG A 65 -4.90 -24.11 0.15
C ARG A 65 -5.17 -25.29 1.08
N VAL A 66 -4.30 -26.28 1.09
CA VAL A 66 -4.35 -27.50 1.90
C VAL A 66 -4.09 -27.19 3.38
N LEU A 67 -3.45 -26.05 3.71
CA LEU A 67 -3.30 -25.54 5.09
C LEU A 67 -4.40 -24.56 5.53
N LYS A 68 -5.37 -24.23 4.66
CA LYS A 68 -6.53 -23.38 4.99
C LYS A 68 -7.69 -24.13 5.66
N LYS A 69 -7.44 -25.39 6.03
CA LYS A 69 -8.28 -26.20 6.93
C LYS A 69 -7.74 -26.16 8.37
N ALA A 70 -7.15 -25.03 8.77
CA ALA A 70 -6.94 -24.74 10.19
C ALA A 70 -8.19 -24.03 10.71
N ASN A 71 -8.72 -24.53 11.83
CA ASN A 71 -9.93 -24.07 12.48
C ASN A 71 -9.95 -22.53 12.61
N PRO A 72 -10.97 -21.81 12.08
CA PRO A 72 -11.01 -20.34 12.04
C PRO A 72 -10.91 -19.68 13.43
N SER A 73 -11.21 -20.42 14.51
CA SER A 73 -11.05 -19.96 15.89
C SER A 73 -9.59 -19.65 16.26
N PHE A 74 -8.62 -20.41 15.75
CA PHE A 74 -7.21 -20.24 16.14
C PHE A 74 -6.59 -18.98 15.50
N LEU A 75 -6.95 -18.71 14.24
CA LEU A 75 -6.50 -17.51 13.53
C LEU A 75 -7.06 -16.25 14.20
N GLN A 76 -8.34 -16.25 14.60
CA GLN A 76 -8.95 -15.09 15.26
C GLN A 76 -8.31 -14.76 16.62
N ILE A 77 -7.92 -15.79 17.38
CA ILE A 77 -7.22 -15.63 18.65
C ILE A 77 -5.85 -14.98 18.42
N THR A 78 -5.07 -15.47 17.46
CA THR A 78 -3.75 -14.88 17.16
C THR A 78 -3.86 -13.44 16.66
N TYR A 79 -4.81 -13.13 15.76
CA TYR A 79 -5.02 -11.76 15.28
C TYR A 79 -5.49 -10.81 16.39
N THR A 80 -6.38 -11.27 17.28
CA THR A 80 -6.86 -10.46 18.43
C THR A 80 -5.73 -10.19 19.44
N SER A 81 -4.93 -11.20 19.77
CA SER A 81 -3.82 -11.05 20.70
C SER A 81 -2.75 -10.10 20.17
N VAL A 82 -2.42 -10.16 18.87
CA VAL A 82 -1.43 -9.26 18.27
C VAL A 82 -1.99 -7.84 18.10
N PHE A 83 -3.26 -7.68 17.74
CA PHE A 83 -3.91 -6.37 17.62
C PHE A 83 -3.98 -5.63 18.97
N SER A 84 -4.25 -6.36 20.06
CA SER A 84 -4.31 -5.79 21.41
C SER A 84 -2.96 -5.37 21.99
N ILE A 85 -1.85 -5.81 21.41
CA ILE A 85 -0.49 -5.41 21.85
C ILE A 85 -0.05 -4.12 21.12
N ILE A 86 -0.66 -3.81 19.97
CA ILE A 86 -0.24 -2.74 19.08
C ILE A 86 -1.22 -1.53 19.11
N SER A 87 -2.43 -1.70 19.65
CA SER A 87 -3.36 -0.60 20.01
C SER A 87 -3.33 -0.31 21.50
#